data_AF-A0A944HP00-F1
#
_entry.id   AF-A0A944HP00-F1
#
_cell.length_a   1.000
_cell.length_b   1.000
_cell.length_c   1.000
_cell.angle_alpha   90.00
_cell.angle_beta   90.00
_cell.angle_gamma   90.00
#
_symmetry.space_group_name_H-M   'P 1'
#
loop_
_entity.id
_entity.type
_entity.pdbx_description
1 polymer ?
#
loop_
_entity_poly.entity_id
_entity_poly.type
_entity_poly.pdbx_seq_one_letter_code
_entity_poly.pdbx_strand_id
1 'polypeptide(L)'
;MFRDRPRRALTVLAAAAAVAGAVTFSALSSSSAAADGDRELRLTAVQKVGTQPDNPRTGDSWVTYFDLHTTAVDRAGKESAGRRVGDASDRCEVVLARYEGVVTQCQRVLRTDDGTLVLTSMTDRFGRGPWVTTAAVTGGTGTYAGATGEARITLDGERASYRVRLTG
;
A
#
# COMPACT_ATOMS: atom_id res chain seq x y z
N MET A 1 -17.53 48.83 14.72
CA MET A 1 -17.32 48.77 16.18
C MET A 1 -16.25 47.72 16.45
N PHE A 2 -14.98 48.13 16.38
CA PHE A 2 -13.82 47.26 16.60
C PHE A 2 -13.51 47.20 18.10
N ARG A 3 -13.31 46.00 18.66
CA ARG A 3 -12.84 45.82 20.03
C ARG A 3 -11.39 45.34 20.00
N ASP A 4 -10.49 46.27 20.28
CA ASP A 4 -9.08 46.02 20.60
C ASP A 4 -8.98 45.18 21.88
N ARG A 5 -8.11 44.16 21.87
CA ARG A 5 -7.65 43.49 23.09
C ARG A 5 -6.16 43.79 23.33
N PRO A 6 -5.77 44.08 24.59
CA PRO A 6 -4.45 44.55 24.92
C PRO A 6 -3.39 43.44 24.90
N ARG A 7 -2.22 43.84 24.40
CA ARG A 7 -0.94 43.13 24.49
C ARG A 7 -0.54 42.97 25.96
N ARG A 8 -0.21 41.75 26.38
CA ARG A 8 0.62 41.52 27.57
C ARG A 8 1.94 40.93 27.12
N ALA A 9 2.96 41.77 27.17
CA ALA A 9 4.36 41.37 27.19
C ALA A 9 4.71 40.94 28.62
N LEU A 10 5.36 39.79 28.75
CA LEU A 10 6.15 39.45 29.94
C LEU A 10 7.47 38.84 29.46
N THR A 11 8.52 39.57 29.79
CA THR A 11 9.92 39.32 29.49
C THR A 11 10.59 38.54 30.62
N VAL A 12 11.44 37.59 30.20
CA VAL A 12 12.75 37.20 30.76
C VAL A 12 12.80 36.46 32.10
N LEU A 13 13.33 35.23 32.06
CA LEU A 13 14.54 34.89 32.83
C LEU A 13 15.27 33.72 32.17
N ALA A 14 16.51 34.01 31.74
CA ALA A 14 17.48 33.05 31.28
C ALA A 14 18.13 32.36 32.49
N ALA A 15 18.23 31.04 32.44
CA ALA A 15 19.16 30.27 33.25
C ALA A 15 19.96 29.37 32.31
N ALA A 16 21.21 29.77 32.07
CA ALA A 16 22.21 28.95 31.42
C ALA A 16 22.66 27.86 32.40
N ALA A 17 22.42 26.60 32.05
CA ALA A 17 23.10 25.46 32.63
C ALA A 17 23.86 24.75 31.50
N ALA A 18 25.12 25.14 31.32
CA ALA A 18 26.07 24.42 30.50
C ALA A 18 26.43 23.11 31.22
N VAL A 19 25.80 22.01 30.79
CA VAL A 19 26.29 20.67 31.09
C VAL A 19 26.98 20.17 29.83
N ALA A 20 28.31 20.27 29.82
CA ALA A 20 29.17 19.58 28.87
C ALA A 20 29.13 18.07 29.19
N GLY A 21 28.00 17.43 28.87
CA GLY A 21 27.89 15.99 28.81
C GLY A 21 28.34 15.56 27.42
N ALA A 22 29.55 15.02 27.32
CA ALA A 22 29.98 14.25 26.17
C ALA A 22 29.09 13.00 26.06
N VAL A 23 27.91 13.17 25.48
CA VAL A 23 27.11 12.06 24.98
C VAL A 23 27.85 11.58 23.75
N THR A 24 28.71 10.59 23.94
CA THR A 24 29.07 9.64 22.89
C THR A 24 27.76 9.11 22.33
N PHE A 25 27.29 9.73 21.24
CA PHE A 25 26.33 9.12 20.33
C PHE A 25 27.05 7.93 19.70
N SER A 26 27.09 6.83 20.44
CA SER A 26 27.38 5.50 19.92
C SER A 26 26.49 5.33 18.71
N ALA A 27 27.15 5.12 17.58
CA ALA A 27 26.57 4.86 16.27
C ALA A 27 25.14 4.33 16.37
N LEU A 28 24.17 5.16 15.96
CA LEU A 28 22.98 4.59 15.35
C LEU A 28 23.54 3.82 14.16
N SER A 29 23.65 2.51 14.34
CA SER A 29 23.78 1.57 13.25
C SER A 29 22.63 1.92 12.32
N SER A 30 22.93 2.69 11.27
CA SER A 30 22.21 2.64 10.02
C SER A 30 22.34 1.19 9.56
N SER A 31 21.50 0.33 10.12
CA SER A 31 21.35 -1.04 9.70
C SER A 31 21.02 -0.97 8.23
N SER A 32 22.03 -1.28 7.43
CA SER A 32 21.97 -1.58 6.02
C SER A 32 20.94 -0.73 5.26
N ALA A 33 21.42 0.31 4.55
CA ALA A 33 20.89 0.50 3.21
C ALA A 33 20.83 -0.90 2.59
N ALA A 34 19.62 -1.42 2.40
CA ALA A 34 19.43 -2.68 1.72
C ALA A 34 20.17 -2.54 0.40
N ALA A 35 20.90 -3.59 0.01
CA ALA A 35 21.63 -3.57 -1.24
C ALA A 35 20.68 -3.16 -2.37
N ASP A 36 20.97 -1.98 -2.89
CA ASP A 36 20.32 -1.25 -3.98
C ASP A 36 20.19 -2.19 -5.19
N GLY A 37 19.00 -2.74 -5.37
CA GLY A 37 18.75 -3.75 -6.39
C GLY A 37 17.26 -3.92 -6.63
N ASP A 38 16.84 -3.70 -7.87
CA ASP A 38 15.48 -3.94 -8.34
C ASP A 38 14.99 -5.31 -7.86
N ARG A 39 13.98 -5.33 -6.98
CA ARG A 39 13.36 -6.55 -6.48
C ARG A 39 12.00 -6.74 -7.15
N GLU A 40 11.81 -7.86 -7.83
CA GLU A 40 10.50 -8.26 -8.36
C GLU A 40 9.81 -9.25 -7.40
N LEU A 41 8.59 -8.94 -6.96
CA LEU A 41 7.72 -9.85 -6.23
C LEU A 41 6.57 -10.30 -7.14
N ARG A 42 6.27 -11.60 -7.11
CA ARG A 42 5.12 -12.19 -7.80
C ARG A 42 4.18 -12.82 -6.79
N LEU A 43 3.01 -12.20 -6.63
CA LEU A 43 2.03 -12.59 -5.63
C LEU A 43 0.67 -12.82 -6.28
N THR A 44 -0.08 -13.76 -5.72
CA THR A 44 -1.47 -14.03 -6.10
C THR A 44 -2.34 -13.90 -4.85
N ALA A 45 -3.30 -12.98 -4.87
CA ALA A 45 -4.31 -12.87 -3.83
C ALA A 45 -5.56 -13.66 -4.23
N VAL A 46 -6.11 -14.42 -3.30
CA VAL A 46 -7.36 -15.17 -3.46
C VAL A 46 -8.38 -14.61 -2.48
N GLN A 47 -9.52 -14.15 -2.99
CA GLN A 47 -10.56 -13.53 -2.18
C GLN A 47 -11.10 -14.53 -1.17
N LYS A 48 -11.21 -14.08 0.08
CA LYS A 48 -11.80 -14.84 1.18
C LYS A 48 -13.18 -14.32 1.53
N VAL A 49 -13.32 -13.00 1.60
CA VAL A 49 -14.58 -12.30 1.89
C VAL A 49 -14.53 -10.89 1.34
N GLY A 50 -15.65 -10.35 0.89
CA GLY A 50 -15.76 -8.96 0.46
C GLY A 50 -17.16 -8.40 0.68
N THR A 51 -17.25 -7.07 0.77
CA THR A 51 -18.52 -6.34 0.96
C THR A 51 -18.95 -5.59 -0.29
N GLN A 52 -18.46 -5.98 -1.47
CA GLN A 52 -18.79 -5.29 -2.71
C GLN A 52 -20.30 -5.44 -3.00
N PRO A 53 -21.01 -4.34 -3.28
CA PRO A 53 -22.42 -4.43 -3.66
C PRO A 53 -22.56 -5.04 -5.06
N ASP A 54 -23.66 -5.76 -5.29
CA ASP A 54 -23.97 -6.35 -6.61
C ASP A 54 -24.11 -5.30 -7.71
N ASN A 55 -24.56 -4.09 -7.34
CA ASN A 55 -24.80 -2.97 -8.26
C ASN A 55 -24.10 -1.70 -7.74
N PRO A 56 -22.76 -1.59 -7.89
CA PRO A 56 -22.02 -0.44 -7.38
C PRO A 56 -22.42 0.87 -8.07
N ARG A 57 -22.53 1.93 -7.27
CA ARG A 57 -22.83 3.30 -7.70
C ARG A 57 -21.67 4.23 -7.34
N THR A 58 -21.57 5.36 -8.02
CA THR A 58 -20.60 6.41 -7.66
C THR A 58 -20.74 6.79 -6.18
N GLY A 59 -19.62 6.79 -5.45
CA GLY A 59 -19.55 7.03 -4.01
C GLY A 59 -19.69 5.77 -3.14
N ASP A 60 -20.08 4.62 -3.71
CA ASP A 60 -20.05 3.35 -2.97
C ASP A 60 -18.61 2.99 -2.62
N SER A 61 -18.44 2.32 -1.47
CA SER A 61 -17.15 1.77 -1.06
C SER A 61 -17.31 0.35 -0.53
N TRP A 62 -16.25 -0.44 -0.63
CA TRP A 62 -16.21 -1.78 -0.06
C TRP A 62 -14.82 -2.13 0.43
N VAL A 63 -14.78 -3.21 1.22
CA VAL A 63 -13.55 -3.83 1.67
C VAL A 63 -13.55 -5.28 1.22
N THR A 64 -12.39 -5.77 0.78
CA THR A 64 -12.16 -7.17 0.46
C THR A 64 -10.93 -7.67 1.20
N TYR A 65 -11.05 -8.87 1.79
CA TYR A 65 -9.95 -9.58 2.43
C TYR A 65 -9.54 -10.79 1.60
N PHE A 66 -8.23 -11.03 1.54
CA PHE A 66 -7.63 -12.06 0.71
C PHE A 66 -6.61 -12.88 1.50
N ASP A 67 -6.46 -14.15 1.11
CA ASP A 67 -5.23 -14.89 1.38
C ASP A 67 -4.19 -14.55 0.31
N LEU A 68 -2.95 -14.31 0.71
CA LEU A 68 -1.86 -13.91 -0.18
C LEU A 68 -0.90 -15.09 -0.39
N HIS A 69 -0.61 -15.40 -1.64
CA HIS A 69 0.21 -16.53 -2.06
C HIS A 69 1.38 -16.07 -2.93
N THR A 70 2.45 -16.86 -3.01
CA THR A 70 3.39 -16.76 -4.13
C THR A 70 2.67 -17.09 -5.44
N THR A 71 3.15 -16.58 -6.56
CA THR A 71 2.67 -17.01 -7.88
C THR A 71 3.43 -18.25 -8.34
N ALA A 72 2.71 -19.33 -8.65
CA ALA A 72 3.25 -20.52 -9.31
C ALA A 72 2.95 -20.47 -10.81
N VAL A 73 3.89 -20.94 -11.64
CA VAL A 73 3.74 -21.00 -13.10
C VAL A 73 3.85 -22.47 -13.51
N ASP A 74 2.85 -22.98 -14.22
CA ASP A 74 2.90 -24.35 -14.74
C ASP A 74 3.72 -24.45 -16.04
N ARG A 75 3.85 -25.68 -16.57
CA ARG A 75 4.59 -25.93 -17.81
C ARG A 75 4.00 -25.23 -19.04
N ALA A 76 2.72 -24.87 -19.01
CA ALA A 76 2.04 -24.15 -20.08
C ALA A 76 2.14 -22.63 -19.91
N GLY A 77 2.86 -22.15 -18.88
CA GLY A 77 3.01 -20.73 -18.59
C GLY A 77 1.82 -20.12 -17.86
N LYS A 78 0.87 -20.93 -17.37
CA LYS A 78 -0.31 -20.44 -16.66
C LYS A 78 0.04 -20.12 -15.22
N GLU A 79 -0.28 -18.90 -14.80
CA GLU A 79 -0.11 -18.44 -13.43
C GLU A 79 -1.24 -18.97 -12.52
N SER A 80 -0.87 -19.31 -11.28
CA SER A 80 -1.80 -19.79 -10.24
C SER A 80 -1.30 -19.42 -8.84
N ALA A 81 -2.14 -19.61 -7.83
CA ALA A 81 -1.75 -19.44 -6.44
C ALA A 81 -0.84 -20.60 -5.99
N GLY A 82 0.34 -20.26 -5.49
CA GLY A 82 1.30 -21.18 -4.90
C GLY A 82 1.17 -21.26 -3.38
N ARG A 83 2.29 -21.20 -2.68
CA ARG A 83 2.35 -21.27 -1.21
C ARG A 83 1.76 -20.00 -0.61
N ARG A 84 0.94 -20.12 0.44
CA ARG A 84 0.47 -18.98 1.24
C ARG A 84 1.64 -18.30 1.94
N VAL A 85 1.72 -16.98 1.83
CA VAL A 85 2.79 -16.13 2.40
C VAL A 85 2.25 -14.99 3.26
N GLY A 86 0.93 -14.90 3.42
CA GLY A 86 0.30 -13.90 4.29
C GLY A 86 -1.14 -13.62 3.91
N ASP A 87 -1.54 -12.36 4.04
CA ASP A 87 -2.89 -11.89 3.74
C ASP A 87 -2.88 -10.47 3.16
N ALA A 88 -4.02 -10.07 2.59
CA ALA A 88 -4.19 -8.74 2.07
C ALA A 88 -5.58 -8.18 2.39
N SER A 89 -5.67 -6.86 2.40
CA SER A 89 -6.93 -6.13 2.41
C SER A 89 -6.93 -5.07 1.31
N ASP A 90 -8.09 -4.84 0.70
CA ASP A 90 -8.32 -3.78 -0.28
C ASP A 90 -9.52 -2.95 0.19
N ARG A 91 -9.39 -1.62 0.18
CA ARG A 91 -10.51 -0.69 0.31
C ARG A 91 -10.64 0.08 -0.99
N CYS A 92 -11.77 -0.10 -1.66
CA CYS A 92 -12.08 0.58 -2.91
C CYS A 92 -13.26 1.53 -2.76
N GLU A 93 -13.24 2.60 -3.54
CA GLU A 93 -14.34 3.55 -3.73
C GLU A 93 -14.64 3.69 -5.22
N VAL A 94 -15.91 3.76 -5.59
CA VAL A 94 -16.35 4.01 -6.97
C VAL A 94 -16.27 5.49 -7.27
N VAL A 95 -15.30 5.87 -8.10
CA VAL A 95 -15.18 7.26 -8.57
C VAL A 95 -16.10 7.54 -9.76
N LEU A 96 -16.45 6.51 -10.53
CA LEU A 96 -17.35 6.60 -11.67
C LEU A 96 -18.14 5.31 -11.86
N ALA A 97 -19.46 5.40 -12.03
CA ALA A 97 -20.31 4.29 -12.43
C ALA A 97 -21.09 4.63 -13.71
N ARG A 98 -21.14 3.66 -14.62
CA ARG A 98 -22.00 3.66 -15.81
C ARG A 98 -22.59 2.26 -15.98
N TYR A 99 -23.48 2.07 -16.96
CA TYR A 99 -24.14 0.78 -17.15
C TYR A 99 -23.16 -0.32 -17.61
N GLU A 100 -22.04 0.08 -18.22
CA GLU A 100 -21.01 -0.80 -18.78
C GLU A 100 -19.96 -1.24 -17.75
N GLY A 101 -19.89 -0.59 -16.58
CA GLY A 101 -18.84 -0.82 -15.59
C GLY A 101 -18.56 0.37 -14.67
N VAL A 102 -17.45 0.26 -13.94
CA VAL A 102 -17.05 1.21 -12.91
C VAL A 102 -15.57 1.55 -12.99
N VAL A 103 -15.22 2.78 -12.60
CA VAL A 103 -13.85 3.15 -12.24
C VAL A 103 -13.76 3.22 -10.72
N THR A 104 -12.71 2.60 -10.17
CA THR A 104 -12.51 2.50 -8.73
C THR A 104 -11.17 3.06 -8.32
N GLN A 105 -11.12 3.78 -7.21
CA GLN A 105 -9.87 4.13 -6.53
C GLN A 105 -9.70 3.18 -5.36
N CYS A 106 -8.54 2.52 -5.27
CA CYS A 106 -8.32 1.46 -4.30
C CYS A 106 -7.00 1.67 -3.56
N GLN A 107 -7.03 1.41 -2.25
CA GLN A 107 -5.86 1.29 -1.39
C GLN A 107 -5.78 -0.13 -0.84
N ARG A 108 -4.63 -0.77 -1.02
CA ARG A 108 -4.37 -2.14 -0.60
C ARG A 108 -3.25 -2.19 0.39
N VAL A 109 -3.35 -3.11 1.34
CA VAL A 109 -2.25 -3.49 2.23
C VAL A 109 -1.97 -4.97 2.02
N LEU A 110 -0.77 -5.29 1.57
CA LEU A 110 -0.26 -6.66 1.45
C LEU A 110 0.65 -6.93 2.64
N ARG A 111 0.30 -7.93 3.45
CA ARG A 111 1.11 -8.37 4.58
C ARG A 111 1.70 -9.73 4.24
N THR A 112 3.01 -9.81 4.18
CA THR A 112 3.74 -11.07 3.98
C THR A 112 4.53 -11.43 5.24
N ASP A 113 5.11 -12.62 5.26
CA ASP A 113 6.09 -13.03 6.27
C ASP A 113 7.31 -12.07 6.34
N ASP A 114 7.63 -11.38 5.24
CA ASP A 114 8.82 -10.54 5.10
C ASP A 114 8.56 -9.05 5.38
N GLY A 115 7.30 -8.62 5.54
CA GLY A 115 6.96 -7.22 5.74
C GLY A 115 5.59 -6.80 5.22
N THR A 116 5.39 -5.49 5.10
CA THR A 116 4.14 -4.92 4.58
C THR A 116 4.38 -4.00 3.39
N LEU A 117 3.47 -4.03 2.43
CA LEU A 117 3.41 -3.13 1.27
C LEU A 117 2.06 -2.44 1.23
N VAL A 118 2.05 -1.17 0.87
CA VAL A 118 0.84 -0.40 0.59
C VAL A 118 0.80 -0.08 -0.90
N LEU A 119 -0.32 -0.36 -1.54
CA LEU A 119 -0.53 -0.10 -2.97
C LEU A 119 -1.71 0.84 -3.15
N THR A 120 -1.57 1.83 -4.04
CA THR A 120 -2.67 2.73 -4.42
C THR A 120 -2.84 2.76 -5.92
N SER A 121 -4.06 2.56 -6.41
CA SER A 121 -4.35 2.53 -7.85
C SER A 121 -5.71 3.12 -8.18
N MET A 122 -5.90 3.47 -9.46
CA MET A 122 -7.21 3.67 -10.06
C MET A 122 -7.44 2.60 -11.13
N THR A 123 -8.54 1.87 -11.04
CA THR A 123 -8.83 0.72 -11.90
C THR A 123 -10.12 0.95 -12.67
N ASP A 124 -9.99 0.96 -13.99
CA ASP A 124 -11.10 0.86 -14.93
C ASP A 124 -11.57 -0.61 -15.01
N ARG A 125 -12.85 -0.85 -14.73
CA ARG A 125 -13.51 -2.15 -14.81
C ARG A 125 -14.65 -2.16 -15.84
N PHE A 126 -14.48 -1.47 -16.97
CA PHE A 126 -15.40 -1.54 -18.11
C PHE A 126 -15.23 -2.86 -18.90
N GLY A 127 -16.35 -3.43 -19.34
CA GLY A 127 -16.36 -4.64 -20.16
C GLY A 127 -16.03 -5.93 -19.38
N ARG A 128 -15.76 -7.01 -20.12
CA ARG A 128 -15.42 -8.31 -19.53
C ARG A 128 -13.95 -8.31 -19.08
N GLY A 129 -13.70 -8.81 -17.88
CA GLY A 129 -12.35 -9.01 -17.36
C GLY A 129 -11.52 -10.03 -18.17
N PRO A 130 -10.23 -10.21 -17.81
CA PRO A 130 -9.57 -9.63 -16.65
C PRO A 130 -9.27 -8.13 -16.81
N TRP A 131 -9.27 -7.40 -15.70
CA TRP A 131 -8.95 -5.96 -15.68
C TRP A 131 -7.53 -5.73 -15.21
N VAL A 132 -6.79 -4.87 -15.91
CA VAL A 132 -5.38 -4.59 -15.60
C VAL A 132 -5.21 -3.14 -15.18
N THR A 133 -4.47 -2.91 -14.10
CA THR A 133 -4.12 -1.57 -13.60
C THR A 133 -2.66 -1.53 -13.15
N THR A 134 -2.18 -0.31 -12.93
CA THR A 134 -0.88 -0.04 -12.31
C THR A 134 -1.13 0.63 -10.96
N ALA A 135 -0.36 0.27 -9.95
CA ALA A 135 -0.40 0.86 -8.62
C ALA A 135 0.95 1.44 -8.25
N ALA A 136 0.95 2.58 -7.57
CA ALA A 136 2.12 3.03 -6.82
C ALA A 136 2.29 2.14 -5.58
N VAL A 137 3.53 1.82 -5.23
CA VAL A 137 3.89 0.95 -4.12
C VAL A 137 4.71 1.74 -3.10
N THR A 138 4.36 1.59 -1.84
CA THR A 138 5.15 2.07 -0.71
C THR A 138 5.41 0.93 0.25
N GLY A 139 6.68 0.73 0.58
CA GLY A 139 7.11 -0.21 1.59
C GLY A 139 6.78 0.26 3.00
N GLY A 140 6.17 -0.62 3.79
CA GLY A 140 5.77 -0.32 5.17
C GLY A 140 6.80 -0.79 6.18
N THR A 141 6.89 -2.10 6.39
CA THR A 141 7.69 -2.72 7.45
C THR A 141 8.55 -3.87 6.94
N GLY A 142 9.42 -4.40 7.80
CA GLY A 142 10.24 -5.58 7.51
C GLY A 142 11.26 -5.30 6.42
N THR A 143 11.49 -6.29 5.56
CA THR A 143 12.44 -6.18 4.44
C THR A 143 12.02 -5.18 3.36
N TYR A 144 10.78 -4.69 3.42
CA TYR A 144 10.27 -3.68 2.51
C TYR A 144 10.34 -2.27 3.09
N ALA A 145 10.81 -2.06 4.32
CA ALA A 145 10.86 -0.74 4.92
C ALA A 145 11.69 0.24 4.07
N GLY A 146 11.11 1.39 3.73
CA GLY A 146 11.75 2.43 2.91
C GLY A 146 11.69 2.17 1.39
N ALA A 147 11.27 0.98 0.94
CA ALA A 147 11.15 0.70 -0.48
C ALA A 147 10.01 1.49 -1.13
N THR A 148 10.16 1.81 -2.40
CA THR A 148 9.11 2.41 -3.25
C THR A 148 9.01 1.64 -4.55
N GLY A 149 8.00 1.90 -5.38
CA GLY A 149 7.97 1.35 -6.73
C GLY A 149 6.59 1.27 -7.34
N GLU A 150 6.40 0.27 -8.20
CA GLU A 150 5.18 0.10 -8.99
C GLU A 150 4.73 -1.36 -9.01
N ALA A 151 3.42 -1.58 -9.09
CA ALA A 151 2.86 -2.91 -9.26
C ALA A 151 1.93 -2.95 -10.46
N ARG A 152 2.10 -3.96 -11.33
CA ARG A 152 1.07 -4.34 -12.29
C ARG A 152 0.10 -5.31 -11.63
N ILE A 153 -1.18 -4.97 -11.63
CA ILE A 153 -2.25 -5.77 -11.00
C ILE A 153 -3.18 -6.25 -12.09
N THR A 154 -3.46 -7.55 -12.11
CA THR A 154 -4.48 -8.17 -12.97
C THR A 154 -5.58 -8.73 -12.08
N LEU A 155 -6.81 -8.24 -12.23
CA LEU A 155 -8.00 -8.68 -11.51
C LEU A 155 -8.79 -9.67 -12.38
N ASP A 156 -9.03 -10.86 -11.87
CA ASP A 156 -9.72 -11.95 -12.57
C ASP A 156 -10.67 -12.69 -11.60
N GLY A 157 -11.93 -12.25 -11.56
CA GLY A 157 -12.94 -12.76 -10.64
C GLY A 157 -12.50 -12.63 -9.17
N GLU A 158 -12.43 -13.75 -8.46
CA GLU A 158 -12.02 -13.84 -7.06
C GLU A 158 -10.49 -13.81 -6.86
N ARG A 159 -9.72 -13.58 -7.92
CA ARG A 159 -8.24 -13.55 -7.87
C ARG A 159 -7.67 -12.22 -8.33
N ALA A 160 -6.54 -11.86 -7.74
CA ALA A 160 -5.71 -10.77 -8.22
C ALA A 160 -4.25 -11.21 -8.30
N SER A 161 -3.62 -11.04 -9.45
CA SER A 161 -2.18 -11.25 -9.64
C SER A 161 -1.44 -9.93 -9.52
N TYR A 162 -0.33 -9.91 -8.78
CA TYR A 162 0.53 -8.76 -8.56
C TYR A 162 1.93 -9.07 -9.07
N ARG A 163 2.45 -8.19 -9.92
CA ARG A 163 3.88 -8.11 -10.24
C ARG A 163 4.41 -6.78 -9.70
N VAL A 164 5.04 -6.83 -8.54
CA VAL A 164 5.56 -5.67 -7.81
C VAL A 164 7.03 -5.50 -8.15
N ARG A 165 7.44 -4.30 -8.55
CA ARG A 165 8.83 -3.91 -8.69
C ARG A 165 9.13 -2.87 -7.64
N LEU A 166 10.13 -3.16 -6.80
CA LEU A 166 10.58 -2.29 -5.74
C LEU A 166 11.95 -1.71 -6.07
N THR A 167 12.15 -0.44 -5.71
CA THR A 167 13.39 0.30 -5.70
C THR A 167 13.67 0.81 -4.28
N GLY A 168 14.92 0.69 -3.82
CA GLY A 168 15.36 1.14 -2.49
C GLY A 168 16.34 0.22 -1.79
#